data_AF-A0A844GPZ2-F1
#
_entry.id   AF-A0A844GPZ2-F1
#
_cell.length_a   1.000
_cell.length_b   1.000
_cell.length_c   1.000
_cell.angle_alpha   90.00
_cell.angle_beta   90.00
_cell.angle_gamma   90.00
#
_symmetry.space_group_name_H-M   'P 1'
#
loop_
_entity.id
_entity.type
_entity.pdbx_description
1 polymer ?
#
loop_
_entity_poly.entity_id
_entity_poly.type
_entity_poly.pdbx_seq_one_letter_code
_entity_poly.pdbx_strand_id
1 'polypeptide(L)'
;MKRKKMEKEVVHLLEWIIEYPGVWQIVCNPDGKETSPESFKMAYDMLVKKSLFYLIPVLFATHPGEESLEMAKNLCTADSAAREIRKNGMGALVKCMREHLE
;
A
#
# COMPACT_ATOMS: atom_id res chain seq x y z
N MET A 1 8.80 16.95 -21.40
CA MET A 1 9.07 16.70 -19.96
C MET A 1 8.33 15.48 -19.43
N LYS A 2 7.00 15.36 -19.62
CA LYS A 2 6.21 14.21 -19.13
C LYS A 2 6.69 12.84 -19.65
N ARG A 3 6.98 12.71 -20.95
CA ARG A 3 7.48 11.46 -21.56
C ARG A 3 8.78 10.95 -20.92
N LYS A 4 9.79 11.81 -20.79
CA LYS A 4 11.07 11.47 -20.14
C LYS A 4 10.91 11.08 -18.67
N LYS A 5 9.90 11.63 -17.96
CA LYS A 5 9.59 11.24 -16.57
C LYS A 5 8.99 9.84 -16.53
N MET A 6 8.00 9.55 -17.38
CA MET A 6 7.41 8.21 -17.50
C MET A 6 8.45 7.16 -17.89
N GLU A 7 9.33 7.46 -18.84
CA GLU A 7 10.41 6.56 -19.24
C GLU A 7 11.33 6.21 -18.06
N LYS A 8 11.68 7.19 -17.21
CA LYS A 8 12.47 6.93 -15.99
C LYS A 8 11.72 6.08 -14.97
N GLU A 9 10.43 6.33 -14.77
CA GLU A 9 9.59 5.53 -13.86
C GLU A 9 9.47 4.08 -14.34
N VAL A 10 9.30 3.86 -15.64
CA VAL A 10 9.26 2.52 -16.25
C VAL A 10 10.61 1.82 -16.11
N VAL A 11 11.72 2.50 -16.41
CA VAL A 11 13.07 1.91 -16.25
C VAL A 11 13.30 1.51 -14.79
N HIS A 12 12.97 2.40 -13.85
CA HIS A 12 13.10 2.11 -12.42
C HIS A 12 12.26 0.89 -11.99
N LEU A 13 11.03 0.76 -12.51
CA LEU A 13 10.20 -0.41 -12.27
C LEU A 13 10.85 -1.69 -12.82
N LEU A 14 11.32 -1.66 -14.07
CA LEU A 14 11.93 -2.83 -14.72
C LEU A 14 13.20 -3.26 -13.98
N GLU A 15 14.05 -2.31 -13.58
CA GLU A 15 15.24 -2.58 -12.76
C GLU A 15 14.84 -3.26 -11.44
N TRP A 16 13.80 -2.77 -10.78
CA TRP A 16 13.31 -3.37 -9.54
C TRP A 16 12.72 -4.78 -9.73
N ILE A 17 11.98 -5.03 -10.82
CA ILE A 17 11.43 -6.36 -11.13
C ILE A 17 12.57 -7.36 -11.35
N ILE A 18 13.64 -6.94 -12.04
CA ILE A 18 14.83 -7.77 -12.25
C ILE A 18 15.56 -8.05 -10.92
N GLU A 19 15.66 -7.05 -10.04
CA GLU A 19 16.31 -7.18 -8.72
C GLU A 19 15.52 -8.09 -7.76
N TYR A 20 14.18 -8.04 -7.79
CA TYR A 20 13.29 -8.76 -6.87
C TYR A 20 12.17 -9.54 -7.56
N PRO A 21 12.48 -10.54 -8.39
CA PRO A 21 11.47 -11.28 -9.17
C PRO A 21 10.46 -12.01 -8.27
N GLY A 22 10.88 -12.52 -7.11
CA GLY A 22 9.96 -13.17 -6.17
C GLY A 22 8.94 -12.22 -5.55
N VAL A 23 9.33 -10.98 -5.25
CA VAL A 23 8.41 -9.95 -4.74
C VAL A 23 7.44 -9.54 -5.84
N TRP A 24 7.91 -9.43 -7.09
CA TRP A 24 7.05 -9.16 -8.23
C TRP A 24 5.98 -10.24 -8.43
N GLN A 25 6.34 -11.52 -8.28
CA GLN A 25 5.37 -12.63 -8.34
C GLN A 25 4.28 -12.49 -7.27
N ILE A 26 4.65 -12.09 -6.05
CA ILE A 26 3.66 -11.81 -4.99
C ILE A 26 2.77 -10.62 -5.38
N VAL A 27 3.35 -9.52 -5.86
CA VAL A 27 2.58 -8.32 -6.24
C VAL A 27 1.58 -8.58 -7.35
N CYS A 28 1.94 -9.39 -8.35
CA CYS A 28 1.05 -9.70 -9.47
C CYS A 28 0.10 -10.86 -9.20
N ASN A 29 0.47 -11.78 -8.30
CA ASN A 29 -0.21 -13.04 -8.02
C ASN A 29 -0.84 -13.69 -9.27
N PRO A 30 -0.03 -13.99 -10.31
CA PRO A 30 -0.58 -14.42 -11.60
C PRO A 30 -1.39 -15.72 -11.51
N ASP A 31 -1.07 -16.57 -10.53
CA ASP A 31 -1.76 -17.84 -10.28
C ASP A 31 -3.02 -17.68 -9.41
N GLY A 32 -3.25 -16.50 -8.83
CA GLY A 32 -4.37 -16.24 -7.91
C GLY A 32 -4.33 -17.07 -6.63
N LYS A 33 -3.16 -17.55 -6.22
CA LYS A 33 -3.00 -18.39 -5.02
C LYS A 33 -3.05 -17.54 -3.76
N GLU A 34 -3.56 -18.14 -2.68
CA GLU A 34 -3.42 -17.54 -1.36
C GLU A 34 -1.95 -17.34 -1.02
N THR A 35 -1.62 -16.13 -0.59
CA THR A 35 -0.29 -15.75 -0.12
C THR A 35 -0.32 -15.61 1.39
N SER A 36 0.72 -16.08 2.06
CA SER A 36 0.78 -15.97 3.52
C SER A 36 0.77 -14.50 3.95
N PRO A 37 0.22 -14.18 5.14
CA PRO A 37 0.17 -12.81 5.64
C PRO A 37 1.56 -12.17 5.74
N GLU A 38 2.57 -12.95 6.11
CA GLU A 38 3.97 -12.51 6.21
C GLU A 38 4.54 -12.17 4.84
N SER A 39 4.24 -12.98 3.83
CA SER A 39 4.70 -12.77 2.45
C SER A 39 4.03 -11.53 1.84
N PHE A 40 2.73 -11.36 2.09
CA PHE A 40 1.99 -10.15 1.71
C PHE A 40 2.58 -8.90 2.36
N LYS A 41 2.80 -8.94 3.69
CA LYS A 41 3.38 -7.83 4.44
C LYS A 41 4.79 -7.49 3.95
N MET A 42 5.62 -8.50 3.68
CA MET A 42 6.97 -8.30 3.13
C MET A 42 6.91 -7.59 1.77
N ALA A 43 6.01 -8.01 0.88
CA ALA A 43 5.83 -7.35 -0.41
C ALA A 43 5.39 -5.89 -0.24
N TYR A 44 4.41 -5.64 0.64
CA TYR A 44 3.98 -4.28 0.99
C TYR A 44 5.14 -3.40 1.50
N ASP A 45 5.89 -3.87 2.50
CA ASP A 45 7.00 -3.13 3.10
C ASP A 45 8.09 -2.80 2.05
N MET A 46 8.34 -3.74 1.13
CA MET A 46 9.28 -3.55 0.01
C MET A 46 8.81 -2.46 -0.97
N LEU A 47 7.52 -2.45 -1.33
CA LEU A 47 6.95 -1.40 -2.19
C LEU A 47 7.07 -0.02 -1.55
N VAL A 48 6.79 0.09 -0.25
CA VAL A 48 6.95 1.33 0.51
C VAL A 48 8.42 1.77 0.53
N LYS A 49 9.34 0.87 0.87
CA LYS A 49 10.79 1.16 0.94
C LYS A 49 11.37 1.65 -0.38
N LYS A 50 10.88 1.10 -1.51
CA LYS A 50 11.34 1.47 -2.86
C LYS A 50 10.51 2.60 -3.49
N SER A 51 9.57 3.20 -2.74
CA SER A 51 8.68 4.28 -3.21
C SER A 51 7.83 3.88 -4.43
N LEU A 52 7.52 2.59 -4.58
CA LEU A 52 6.68 2.04 -5.65
C LEU A 52 5.20 2.04 -5.24
N PHE A 53 4.72 3.16 -4.71
CA PHE A 53 3.39 3.27 -4.09
C PHE A 53 2.25 2.95 -5.05
N TYR A 54 2.44 3.17 -6.35
CA TYR A 54 1.44 2.87 -7.39
C TYR A 54 1.17 1.37 -7.56
N LEU A 55 2.04 0.49 -7.06
CA LEU A 55 1.81 -0.96 -7.06
C LEU A 55 1.08 -1.45 -5.81
N ILE A 56 0.93 -0.63 -4.77
CA ILE A 56 0.22 -1.03 -3.54
C ILE A 56 -1.25 -1.39 -3.85
N PRO A 57 -2.02 -0.60 -4.63
CA PRO A 57 -3.37 -1.01 -5.02
C PRO A 57 -3.42 -2.31 -5.81
N VAL A 58 -2.39 -2.58 -6.63
CA VAL A 58 -2.28 -3.85 -7.38
C VAL A 58 -2.14 -5.00 -6.41
N LEU A 59 -1.20 -4.90 -5.45
CA LEU A 59 -1.02 -5.90 -4.40
C LEU A 59 -2.33 -6.19 -3.65
N PHE A 60 -3.09 -5.17 -3.23
CA PHE A 60 -4.38 -5.41 -2.58
C PHE A 60 -5.43 -6.04 -3.51
N ALA A 61 -5.48 -5.63 -4.77
CA ALA A 61 -6.45 -6.14 -5.73
C ALA A 61 -6.21 -7.62 -6.10
N THR A 62 -4.95 -8.05 -6.11
CA THR A 62 -4.56 -9.43 -6.44
C THR A 62 -4.58 -10.38 -5.24
N HIS A 63 -4.86 -9.86 -4.04
CA HIS A 63 -5.01 -10.63 -2.80
C HIS A 63 -6.32 -10.24 -2.09
N PRO A 64 -7.49 -10.64 -2.60
CA PRO A 64 -8.79 -10.22 -2.06
C PRO A 64 -9.19 -10.87 -0.73
N GLY A 65 -8.26 -11.49 0.00
CA GLY A 65 -8.52 -12.16 1.28
C GLY A 65 -8.88 -11.18 2.40
N GLU A 66 -9.62 -11.65 3.40
CA GLU A 66 -10.09 -10.82 4.53
C GLU A 66 -8.96 -10.06 5.22
N GLU A 67 -7.81 -10.71 5.44
CA GLU A 67 -6.66 -10.07 6.08
C GLU A 67 -6.04 -8.94 5.25
N SER A 68 -5.99 -9.09 3.93
CA SER A 68 -5.50 -8.05 3.03
C SER A 68 -6.49 -6.87 2.99
N LEU A 69 -7.80 -7.13 2.97
CA LEU A 69 -8.81 -6.08 3.10
C LEU A 69 -8.70 -5.34 4.44
N GLU A 70 -8.50 -6.07 5.53
CA GLU A 70 -8.38 -5.48 6.86
C GLU A 70 -7.12 -4.61 6.97
N MET A 71 -6.00 -5.04 6.41
CA MET A 71 -4.80 -4.22 6.31
C MET A 71 -5.03 -2.95 5.48
N ALA A 72 -5.73 -3.03 4.34
CA ALA A 72 -6.08 -1.87 3.53
C ALA A 72 -6.93 -0.86 4.33
N LYS A 73 -7.95 -1.35 5.04
CA LYS A 73 -8.79 -0.50 5.90
C LYS A 73 -7.97 0.21 6.97
N ASN A 74 -7.10 -0.52 7.66
CA ASN A 74 -6.24 0.04 8.70
C ASN A 74 -5.33 1.15 8.17
N LEU A 75 -4.73 0.97 6.99
CA LEU A 75 -3.92 1.99 6.34
C LEU A 75 -4.72 3.23 5.93
N CYS A 76 -5.90 3.04 5.33
CA CYS A 76 -6.80 4.14 4.98
C CYS A 76 -7.25 4.93 6.20
N THR A 77 -7.57 4.24 7.31
CA THR A 77 -7.94 4.85 8.58
C THR A 77 -6.76 5.65 9.16
N ALA A 78 -5.57 5.06 9.20
CA ALA A 78 -4.36 5.73 9.70
C ALA A 78 -4.01 6.98 8.88
N ASP A 79 -4.08 6.91 7.54
CA ASP A 79 -3.82 8.07 6.68
C ASP A 79 -4.88 9.15 6.87
N SER A 80 -6.16 8.77 6.99
CA SER A 80 -7.26 9.71 7.26
C SER A 80 -7.05 10.42 8.61
N ALA A 81 -6.72 9.68 9.67
CA ALA A 81 -6.40 10.24 10.97
C ALA A 81 -5.18 11.18 10.91
N ALA A 82 -4.13 10.79 10.20
CA ALA A 82 -2.93 11.61 10.04
C ALA A 82 -3.22 12.91 9.26
N ARG A 83 -4.07 12.86 8.23
CA ARG A 83 -4.54 14.06 7.51
C ARG A 83 -5.35 14.98 8.40
N GLU A 84 -6.24 14.43 9.22
CA GLU A 84 -7.06 15.20 10.16
C GLU A 84 -6.20 15.90 11.20
N ILE A 85 -5.23 15.20 11.79
CA ILE A 85 -4.27 15.78 12.73
C ILE A 85 -3.48 16.93 12.08
N ARG A 86 -3.00 16.74 10.84
CA ARG A 86 -2.26 17.78 10.11
C ARG A 86 -3.11 19.01 9.80
N LYS A 87 -4.41 18.83 9.56
CA LYS A 87 -5.31 19.91 9.15
C LYS A 87 -5.91 20.66 10.34
N ASN A 88 -6.39 19.92 11.33
CA ASN A 88 -7.25 20.42 12.41
C ASN A 88 -6.65 20.18 13.81
N GLY A 89 -5.49 19.53 13.91
CA GLY A 89 -4.86 19.17 15.17
C GLY A 89 -5.51 17.94 15.83
N MET A 90 -4.83 17.39 16.84
CA MET A 90 -5.26 16.18 17.54
C MET A 90 -6.62 16.33 18.25
N GLY A 91 -6.98 17.54 18.69
CA GLY A 91 -8.22 17.79 19.43
C GLY A 91 -9.49 17.49 18.62
N ALA A 92 -9.47 17.74 17.31
CA ALA A 92 -10.59 17.43 16.42
C ALA A 92 -10.79 15.91 16.27
N LEU A 93 -9.70 15.16 16.17
CA LEU A 93 -9.74 13.69 16.13
C LEU A 93 -10.31 13.11 17.43
N VAL A 94 -9.84 13.60 18.58
CA VAL A 94 -10.33 13.16 19.91
C VAL A 94 -11.82 13.45 20.07
N LYS A 95 -12.30 14.60 19.58
CA LYS A 95 -13.74 14.94 19.60
C LYS A 95 -14.54 13.97 18.73
N CYS A 96 -14.10 13.72 17.50
CA CYS A 96 -14.74 12.78 16.58
C CYS A 96 -14.82 11.36 17.18
N MET A 97 -13.73 10.87 17.79
CA MET A 97 -13.72 9.56 18.44
C MET A 97 -14.66 9.49 19.63
N ARG A 98 -14.78 10.56 20.42
CA ARG A 98 -15.72 10.63 21.56
C ARG A 98 -17.17 10.53 21.09
N GLU A 99 -17.52 11.23 20.02
CA GLU A 99 -18.88 11.23 19.43
C GLU A 99 -19.31 9.86 18.87
N HIS A 100 -18.37 8.95 18.59
CA HIS A 100 -18.66 7.60 18.10
C HIS A 100 -18.59 6.50 19.18
N LEU A 101 -18.13 6.84 20.39
CA LEU A 101 -18.02 5.92 21.53
C LEU A 101 -19.13 6.12 22.57
N GLU A 102 -19.91 7.20 22.45
CA GLU A 102 -21.17 7.47 23.17
C GLU A 102 -22.37 6.95 22.37
#